data_AF-A0A0F9CM32-F1
#
_entry.id   AF-A0A0F9CM32-F1
#
_cell.length_a   1.000
_cell.length_b   1.000
_cell.length_c   1.000
_cell.angle_alpha   90.00
_cell.angle_beta   90.00
_cell.angle_gamma   90.00
#
_symmetry.space_group_name_H-M   'P 1'
#
loop_
_entity.id
_entity.type
_entity.pdbx_description
1 polymer ?
#
loop_
_entity_poly.entity_id
_entity_poly.type
_entity_poly.pdbx_seq_one_letter_code
_entity_poly.pdbx_strand_id
1 'polypeptide(L)'
;MGQIPSTTPDFYYEESSINKKLAIYIDGLSSTIHGSRRRQEIDTFITQALENFFKIKVIRIPATAKNDPKLLDYYLQEIANYIK
;
A
#
# COMPACT_ATOMS: atom_id res chain seq x y z
N MET A 1 12.58 -15.85 -13.73
CA MET A 1 11.51 -14.94 -13.25
C MET A 1 12.20 -13.77 -12.58
N GLY A 2 12.06 -12.55 -13.10
CA GLY A 2 12.74 -11.38 -12.56
C GLY A 2 12.26 -11.08 -11.14
N GLN A 3 13.18 -10.83 -10.22
CA GLN A 3 12.84 -10.37 -8.87
C GLN A 3 12.13 -9.02 -9.00
N ILE A 4 10.88 -8.95 -8.54
CA ILE A 4 10.21 -7.67 -8.32
C ILE A 4 10.96 -7.00 -7.17
N PRO A 5 11.37 -5.72 -7.30
CA PRO A 5 11.99 -5.00 -6.20
C PRO A 5 11.13 -5.16 -4.95
N SER A 6 11.69 -5.71 -3.88
CA SER A 6 10.93 -6.01 -2.68
C SER A 6 10.64 -4.72 -1.92
N THR A 7 9.42 -4.21 -2.01
CA THR A 7 8.90 -3.30 -0.99
C THR A 7 8.27 -4.17 0.09
N THR A 8 8.73 -4.00 1.33
CA THR A 8 8.08 -4.64 2.48
C THR A 8 6.98 -3.70 2.94
N PRO A 9 5.70 -4.13 2.95
CA PRO A 9 4.62 -3.29 3.46
C PRO A 9 4.77 -3.08 4.98
N ASP A 10 4.29 -1.93 5.47
CA ASP A 10 4.21 -1.67 6.91
C ASP A 10 3.25 -2.64 7.60
N PHE A 11 2.20 -3.06 6.88
CA PHE A 11 1.27 -4.07 7.35
C PHE A 11 0.81 -4.98 6.21
N TYR A 12 0.71 -6.28 6.50
CA TYR A 12 0.21 -7.28 5.57
C TYR A 12 -0.83 -8.14 6.27
N TYR A 13 -1.97 -8.33 5.61
CA TYR A 13 -3.07 -9.18 6.06
C TYR A 13 -3.42 -10.18 4.96
N GLU A 14 -3.59 -11.44 5.35
CA GLU A 14 -3.98 -12.53 4.46
C GLU A 14 -5.00 -13.41 5.15
N GLU A 15 -6.12 -13.63 4.46
CA GLU A 15 -7.23 -14.47 4.92
C GLU A 15 -7.45 -15.56 3.88
N SER A 16 -6.90 -16.75 4.15
CA SER A 16 -6.92 -17.87 3.19
C SER A 16 -8.33 -18.42 2.95
N SER A 17 -9.24 -18.27 3.91
CA SER A 17 -10.62 -18.79 3.85
C SER A 17 -11.44 -18.15 2.72
N ILE A 18 -11.18 -16.89 2.40
CA ILE A 18 -11.88 -16.09 1.39
C ILE A 18 -10.94 -15.50 0.32
N ASN A 19 -9.68 -15.96 0.30
CA ASN A 19 -8.64 -15.53 -0.64
C ASN A 19 -8.48 -13.99 -0.73
N LYS A 20 -8.53 -13.31 0.43
CA LYS A 20 -8.26 -11.87 0.52
C LYS A 20 -6.83 -11.63 0.97
N LYS A 21 -6.16 -10.68 0.32
CA LYS A 21 -4.79 -10.26 0.67
C LYS A 21 -4.72 -8.75 0.61
N LEU A 22 -4.24 -8.12 1.67
CA LEU A 22 -4.13 -6.69 1.81
C LEU A 22 -2.70 -6.32 2.21
N ALA A 23 -2.09 -5.42 1.47
CA ALA A 23 -0.82 -4.78 1.84
C ALA A 23 -1.06 -3.29 2.08
N ILE A 24 -0.59 -2.79 3.21
CA ILE A 24 -0.70 -1.38 3.59
C ILE A 24 0.71 -0.77 3.65
N TYR A 25 0.87 0.37 3.00
CA TYR A 25 2.08 1.17 3.03
C TYR A 25 1.80 2.53 3.64
N ILE A 26 2.57 2.93 4.64
CA ILE A 26 2.50 4.25 5.28
C ILE A 26 3.56 5.14 4.64
N ASP A 27 3.11 5.93 3.69
CA ASP A 27 3.96 6.63 2.74
C ASP A 27 4.46 7.97 3.31
N GLY A 28 5.68 8.02 3.82
CA GLY A 28 6.29 9.24 4.36
C GLY A 28 7.15 9.08 5.61
N LEU A 29 7.43 7.86 6.06
CA LEU A 29 8.49 7.59 7.04
C LEU A 29 9.91 7.67 6.44
N SER A 30 10.04 7.76 5.11
CA SER A 30 11.30 8.04 4.41
C SER A 30 11.35 9.51 3.95
N SER A 31 11.50 10.42 4.92
CA SER A 31 11.44 11.88 4.74
C SER A 31 12.49 12.46 3.79
N THR A 32 13.43 11.65 3.28
CA THR A 32 14.56 12.13 2.48
C THR A 32 14.37 11.91 0.98
N ILE A 33 13.31 11.21 0.53
CA ILE A 33 13.28 10.73 -0.86
C ILE A 33 11.93 10.72 -1.57
N HIS A 34 10.96 11.43 -1.01
CA HIS A 34 9.75 11.82 -1.71
C HIS A 34 10.05 12.98 -2.66
N GLY A 35 10.30 12.65 -3.93
CA GLY A 35 10.52 13.65 -4.97
C GLY A 35 11.19 13.16 -6.24
N SER A 36 11.85 11.98 -6.24
CA SER A 36 12.37 11.45 -7.50
C SER A 36 11.25 10.78 -8.29
N ARG A 37 10.95 11.34 -9.47
CA ARG A 37 10.02 10.76 -10.47
C ARG A 37 10.21 9.25 -10.65
N ARG A 38 11.46 8.80 -10.58
CA ARG A 38 11.86 7.39 -10.65
C ARG A 38 11.29 6.52 -9.52
N ARG A 39 11.13 7.02 -8.30
CA ARG A 39 10.52 6.25 -7.18
C ARG A 39 9.01 6.15 -7.35
N GLN A 40 8.35 7.21 -7.78
CA GLN A 40 6.92 7.16 -8.10
C GLN A 40 6.62 6.15 -9.20
N GLU A 41 7.46 6.10 -10.23
CA GLU A 41 7.37 5.09 -11.30
C GLU A 41 7.56 3.66 -10.77
N ILE A 42 8.57 3.44 -9.92
CA ILE A 42 8.82 2.14 -9.28
C ILE A 42 7.66 1.73 -8.38
N ASP A 43 7.19 2.61 -7.51
CA ASP A 43 6.13 2.27 -6.58
C ASP A 43 4.80 2.03 -7.31
N THR A 44 4.54 2.77 -8.39
CA THR A 44 3.38 2.53 -9.26
C THR A 44 3.48 1.14 -9.89
N PHE A 45 4.65 0.79 -10.42
CA PHE A 45 4.88 -0.52 -11.00
C PHE A 45 4.69 -1.65 -9.97
N ILE A 46 5.25 -1.49 -8.76
CA ILE A 46 5.13 -2.49 -7.70
C ILE A 46 3.68 -2.64 -7.24
N THR A 47 2.96 -1.51 -7.07
CA THR A 47 1.53 -1.51 -6.73
C THR A 47 0.73 -2.29 -7.77
N GLN A 48 0.94 -1.96 -9.06
CA GLN A 48 0.27 -2.66 -10.16
C GLN A 48 0.65 -4.14 -10.21
N ALA A 49 1.90 -4.49 -9.89
CA ALA A 49 2.33 -5.89 -9.88
C ALA A 49 1.62 -6.67 -8.76
N LEU A 50 1.58 -6.13 -7.55
CA LEU A 50 0.89 -6.72 -6.39
C LEU A 50 -0.60 -6.94 -6.65
N GLU A 51 -1.27 -5.94 -7.19
CA GLU A 51 -2.71 -6.03 -7.49
C GLU A 51 -3.01 -6.99 -8.64
N ASN A 52 -2.27 -6.90 -9.75
CA ASN A 52 -2.61 -7.65 -10.95
C ASN A 52 -2.14 -9.11 -10.92
N PHE A 53 -0.92 -9.36 -10.44
CA PHE A 53 -0.30 -10.69 -10.46
C PHE A 53 -0.54 -11.47 -9.17
N PHE A 54 -0.44 -10.80 -8.01
CA PHE A 54 -0.55 -11.46 -6.71
C PHE A 54 -1.96 -11.39 -6.11
N LYS A 55 -2.87 -10.64 -6.75
CA LYS A 55 -4.25 -10.40 -6.27
C LYS A 55 -4.26 -9.82 -4.85
N ILE A 56 -3.25 -9.02 -4.53
CA ILE A 56 -3.12 -8.32 -3.24
C ILE A 56 -3.67 -6.92 -3.43
N LYS A 57 -4.70 -6.54 -2.67
CA LYS A 57 -5.16 -5.15 -2.59
C LYS A 57 -4.06 -4.32 -1.92
N VAL A 58 -3.72 -3.18 -2.50
CA VAL A 58 -2.72 -2.27 -1.92
C VAL A 58 -3.42 -0.99 -1.45
N ILE A 59 -3.18 -0.59 -0.21
CA ILE A 59 -3.65 0.69 0.34
C ILE A 59 -2.42 1.50 0.77
N ARG A 60 -2.25 2.68 0.18
CA ARG A 60 -1.14 3.60 0.51
C ARG A 60 -1.69 4.78 1.30
N ILE A 61 -1.24 4.91 2.54
CA ILE A 61 -1.66 5.96 3.46
C ILE A 61 -0.51 6.97 3.56
N PRO A 62 -0.63 8.19 3.00
CA PRO A 62 0.42 9.18 3.12
C PRO A 62 0.59 9.58 4.59
N ALA A 63 1.83 9.84 5.03
CA ALA A 63 2.13 10.26 6.40
C ALA A 63 1.44 11.57 6.77
N THR A 64 1.14 12.42 5.77
CA THR A 64 0.32 13.63 5.95
C THR A 64 -1.11 13.33 6.41
N ALA A 65 -1.66 12.14 6.09
CA ALA A 65 -2.97 11.72 6.58
C ALA A 65 -3.02 11.60 8.10
N LYS A 66 -1.88 11.42 8.79
CA LYS A 66 -1.83 11.44 10.26
C LYS A 66 -2.28 12.80 10.83
N ASN A 67 -2.11 13.88 10.08
CA ASN A 67 -2.44 15.23 10.52
C ASN A 67 -3.84 15.67 10.07
N ASP A 68 -4.53 14.87 9.25
CA ASP A 68 -5.90 15.13 8.79
C ASP A 68 -6.81 13.96 9.20
N PRO A 69 -7.58 14.11 10.30
CA PRO A 69 -8.47 13.07 10.79
C PRO A 69 -9.49 12.58 9.76
N LYS A 70 -9.94 13.43 8.82
CA LYS A 70 -10.90 13.02 7.79
C LYS A 70 -10.23 12.15 6.73
N LEU A 71 -9.00 12.50 6.35
CA LEU A 71 -8.22 11.72 5.41
C LEU A 71 -7.86 10.35 6.03
N LEU A 72 -7.53 10.32 7.32
CA LEU A 72 -7.31 9.06 8.03
C LEU A 72 -8.58 8.20 8.09
N ASP A 73 -9.74 8.79 8.40
CA ASP A 73 -11.02 8.08 8.45
C ASP A 73 -11.36 7.45 7.09
N TYR A 74 -11.11 8.16 5.99
CA TYR A 74 -11.27 7.60 4.64
C TYR A 74 -10.45 6.31 4.42
N TYR A 75 -9.17 6.31 4.78
CA TYR A 75 -8.32 5.11 4.63
C TYR A 75 -8.73 3.98 5.57
N LEU A 76 -9.14 4.30 6.79
CA LEU A 76 -9.67 3.30 7.73
C LEU A 76 -10.95 2.66 7.20
N GLN A 77 -11.84 3.44 6.60
CA GLN A 77 -13.05 2.93 5.94
C GLN A 77 -12.71 2.06 4.73
N GLU A 78 -11.71 2.45 3.92
CA GLU A 78 -11.25 1.63 2.79
C GLU A 78 -10.74 0.26 3.27
N ILE A 79 -9.92 0.25 4.32
CA ILE A 79 -9.41 -0.99 4.95
C ILE A 79 -10.57 -1.83 5.48
N ALA A 80 -11.47 -1.23 6.25
CA ALA A 80 -12.60 -1.92 6.86
C ALA A 80 -13.51 -2.56 5.80
N ASN A 81 -13.82 -1.82 4.73
CA ASN A 81 -14.64 -2.31 3.63
C ASN A 81 -13.99 -3.45 2.86
N TYR A 82 -12.65 -3.47 2.75
CA TYR A 82 -11.95 -4.57 2.10
C TYR A 82 -11.92 -5.84 2.96
N ILE A 83 -11.68 -5.69 4.27
CA ILE A 83 -11.54 -6.83 5.18
C ILE A 83 -12.90 -7.48 5.47
N LYS A 84 -13.96 -6.68 5.64
CA LYS A 84 -15.34 -7.15 5.88
C LYS A 84 -15.84 -8.11 4.80
#